data_AF-A0A355A7B5-F1
#
_entry.id   AF-A0A355A7B5-F1
#
_cell.length_a   1.000
_cell.length_b   1.000
_cell.length_c   1.000
_cell.angle_alpha   90.00
_cell.angle_beta   90.00
_cell.angle_gamma   90.00
#
_symmetry.space_group_name_H-M   'P 1'
#
loop_
_entity.id
_entity.type
_entity.pdbx_description
1 polymer ?
#
loop_
_entity_poly.entity_id
_entity_poly.type
_entity_poly.pdbx_seq_one_letter_code
_entity_poly.pdbx_strand_id
1 'polypeptide(L)'
;MKRYANDIRRFLNKEFIPVTKGIIVLSVALFIVLNFLLLLRINLFDLFQLYTYRFYLRPWTLLTYPLVNHTLLSLIFGLLWLWYVGGSLERSWGGQTYGFFLGLATLVTGLAFALTSIFFGRIRVSGLWLPLTGITWAWAQLYPDRELLFWGLIPIKAEWLAWIQAAM
;
A
#
# COMPACT_ATOMS: atom_id res chain seq x y z
N MET A 1 -13.90 -24.78 13.67
CA MET A 1 -12.82 -23.94 13.07
C MET A 1 -12.67 -24.09 11.54
N LYS A 2 -12.82 -25.28 10.93
CA LYS A 2 -12.65 -25.47 9.46
C LYS A 2 -13.62 -24.66 8.56
N ARG A 3 -14.83 -24.33 9.05
CA ARG A 3 -15.85 -23.60 8.28
C ARG A 3 -15.47 -22.14 8.02
N TYR A 4 -15.08 -21.40 9.07
CA TYR A 4 -14.63 -20.01 8.97
C TYR A 4 -13.40 -19.82 8.08
N ALA A 5 -12.44 -20.78 8.12
CA ALA A 5 -11.27 -20.74 7.24
C ALA A 5 -11.65 -20.87 5.75
N ASN A 6 -12.69 -21.66 5.44
CA ASN A 6 -13.20 -21.81 4.08
C ASN A 6 -13.97 -20.57 3.61
N ASP A 7 -14.68 -19.90 4.51
CA ASP A 7 -15.40 -18.66 4.20
C ASP A 7 -14.43 -17.49 3.92
N ILE A 8 -13.35 -17.38 4.69
CA ILE A 8 -12.27 -16.40 4.43
C ILE A 8 -11.59 -16.69 3.09
N ARG A 9 -11.24 -17.95 2.82
CA ARG A 9 -10.66 -18.34 1.53
C ARG A 9 -11.58 -18.03 0.36
N ARG A 10 -12.89 -18.27 0.51
CA ARG A 10 -13.89 -17.89 -0.49
C ARG A 10 -13.96 -16.38 -0.69
N PHE A 11 -13.95 -15.60 0.38
CA PHE A 11 -13.99 -14.13 0.30
C PHE A 11 -12.76 -13.54 -0.39
N LEU A 12 -11.57 -14.04 -0.06
CA LEU A 12 -10.30 -13.63 -0.68
C LEU A 12 -10.26 -14.00 -2.16
N ASN A 13 -10.69 -15.21 -2.52
CA ASN A 13 -10.68 -15.66 -3.92
C ASN A 13 -11.83 -15.10 -4.77
N LYS A 14 -12.86 -14.52 -4.14
CA LYS A 14 -13.97 -13.86 -4.84
C LYS A 14 -13.40 -12.70 -5.65
N GLU A 15 -13.76 -12.60 -6.94
CA GLU A 15 -13.30 -11.56 -7.90
C GLU A 15 -11.83 -11.67 -8.36
N PHE A 16 -11.14 -12.79 -8.08
CA PHE A 16 -9.75 -13.03 -8.52
C PHE A 16 -8.74 -11.99 -8.01
N ILE A 17 -8.96 -11.45 -6.80
CA ILE A 17 -8.06 -10.46 -6.16
C ILE A 17 -7.61 -10.86 -4.73
N PRO A 18 -7.06 -12.07 -4.53
CA PRO A 18 -6.70 -12.57 -3.20
C PRO A 18 -5.60 -11.76 -2.50
N VAL A 19 -4.60 -11.26 -3.23
CA VAL A 19 -3.47 -10.51 -2.66
C VAL A 19 -3.92 -9.13 -2.20
N THR A 20 -4.64 -8.41 -3.05
CA THR A 20 -5.20 -7.09 -2.74
C THR A 20 -6.09 -7.15 -1.49
N LYS A 21 -7.02 -8.10 -1.44
CA LYS A 21 -7.89 -8.28 -0.26
C LYS A 21 -7.10 -8.70 0.99
N GLY A 22 -6.08 -9.54 0.83
CA GLY A 22 -5.19 -9.93 1.92
C GLY A 22 -4.51 -8.71 2.56
N ILE A 23 -3.97 -7.81 1.74
CA ILE A 23 -3.30 -6.59 2.19
C ILE A 23 -4.30 -5.62 2.84
N ILE A 24 -5.50 -5.49 2.28
CA ILE A 24 -6.56 -4.66 2.88
C ILE A 24 -6.87 -5.16 4.30
N VAL A 25 -7.15 -6.46 4.45
CA VAL A 25 -7.46 -7.07 5.75
C VAL A 25 -6.30 -6.90 6.72
N LEU A 26 -5.07 -7.15 6.27
CA LEU A 26 -3.88 -7.02 7.09
C LEU A 26 -3.64 -5.58 7.56
N SER A 27 -3.80 -4.59 6.67
CA SER A 27 -3.62 -3.17 6.98
C SER A 27 -4.69 -2.67 7.97
N VAL A 28 -5.95 -3.10 7.80
CA VAL A 28 -7.03 -2.77 8.75
C VAL A 28 -6.78 -3.42 10.11
N ALA A 29 -6.39 -4.69 10.14
CA ALA A 29 -6.08 -5.40 11.38
C ALA A 29 -4.91 -4.72 12.13
N LEU A 30 -3.83 -4.39 11.42
CA LEU A 30 -2.69 -3.68 12.00
C LEU A 30 -3.09 -2.30 12.50
N PHE A 31 -3.89 -1.55 11.76
CA PHE A 31 -4.38 -0.24 12.21
C PHE A 31 -5.16 -0.35 13.52
N ILE A 32 -6.09 -1.29 13.62
CA ILE A 32 -6.89 -1.51 14.85
C ILE A 32 -5.98 -1.88 16.01
N VAL A 33 -5.07 -2.85 15.82
CA VAL A 33 -4.16 -3.32 16.88
C VAL A 33 -3.23 -2.20 17.35
N LEU A 34 -2.63 -1.44 16.43
CA LEU A 34 -1.71 -0.35 16.76
C LEU A 34 -2.42 0.79 17.49
N ASN A 35 -3.63 1.18 17.05
CA ASN A 35 -4.41 2.22 17.74
C ASN A 35 -4.90 1.74 19.12
N PHE A 36 -5.28 0.47 19.24
CA PHE A 36 -5.68 -0.10 20.54
C PHE A 36 -4.51 -0.14 21.54
N LEU A 37 -3.31 -0.54 21.10
CA LEU A 37 -2.12 -0.54 21.94
C LEU A 37 -1.67 0.87 22.31
N LEU A 38 -1.86 1.85 21.42
CA LEU A 38 -1.61 3.25 21.70
C LEU A 38 -2.50 3.78 22.84
N LEU A 39 -3.77 3.36 22.91
CA LEU A 39 -4.66 3.67 24.04
C LEU A 39 -4.12 3.12 25.37
N LEU A 40 -3.40 1.99 25.34
CA LEU A 40 -2.70 1.40 26.49
C LEU A 40 -1.33 2.03 26.77
N ARG A 41 -0.99 3.15 26.09
CA ARG A 41 0.31 3.85 26.12
C ARG A 41 1.51 3.01 25.64
N ILE A 42 1.27 1.97 24.85
CA ILE A 42 2.32 1.18 24.20
C ILE A 42 2.46 1.64 22.75
N ASN A 43 3.58 2.28 22.41
CA ASN A 43 3.85 2.74 21.05
C ASN A 43 4.63 1.68 20.25
N LEU A 44 3.93 0.91 19.41
CA LEU A 44 4.55 -0.04 18.48
C LEU A 44 4.70 0.49 17.05
N PHE A 45 4.28 1.72 16.76
CA PHE A 45 4.43 2.30 15.42
C PHE A 45 5.92 2.30 15.01
N ASP A 46 6.80 2.63 15.95
CA ASP A 46 8.25 2.67 15.74
C ASP A 46 8.88 1.30 15.36
N LEU A 47 8.18 0.17 15.55
CA LEU A 47 8.68 -1.15 15.14
C LEU A 47 8.45 -1.45 13.66
N PHE A 48 7.38 -0.89 13.08
CA PHE A 48 6.93 -1.20 11.73
C PHE A 48 7.18 -0.08 10.74
N GLN A 49 7.45 1.13 11.23
CA GLN A 49 7.88 2.27 10.42
C GLN A 49 9.31 2.12 9.92
N LEU A 50 9.56 2.63 8.72
CA LEU A 50 10.89 2.66 8.16
C LEU A 50 11.67 3.84 8.76
N TYR A 51 12.69 3.48 9.55
CA TYR A 51 13.73 4.41 9.97
C TYR A 51 14.84 4.41 8.95
N THR A 52 14.79 5.40 8.08
CA THR A 52 15.59 5.49 6.87
C THR A 52 17.10 5.48 7.13
N TYR A 53 17.54 6.04 8.26
CA TYR A 53 18.95 6.05 8.70
C TYR A 53 19.42 4.73 9.36
N ARG A 54 18.51 3.88 9.84
CA ARG A 54 18.81 2.64 10.58
C ARG A 54 18.14 1.41 9.95
N PHE A 55 17.82 1.47 8.67
CA PHE A 55 17.06 0.42 7.99
C PHE A 55 17.75 -0.94 8.09
N TYR A 56 19.09 -0.96 8.09
CA TYR A 56 19.91 -2.18 8.23
C TYR A 56 19.75 -2.89 9.58
N LEU A 57 19.37 -2.18 10.65
CA LEU A 57 19.10 -2.78 11.96
C LEU A 57 17.72 -3.44 12.02
N ARG A 58 16.80 -3.04 11.14
CA ARG A 58 15.42 -3.55 11.08
C ARG A 58 14.99 -3.75 9.62
N PRO A 59 15.57 -4.71 8.90
CA PRO A 59 15.37 -4.86 7.45
C PRO A 59 13.90 -5.13 7.08
N TRP A 60 13.12 -5.74 7.97
CA TRP A 60 11.68 -5.96 7.74
C TRP A 60 10.89 -4.65 7.59
N THR A 61 11.40 -3.53 8.10
CA THR A 61 10.72 -2.23 7.98
C THR A 61 10.60 -1.75 6.54
N LEU A 62 11.46 -2.24 5.64
CA LEU A 62 11.35 -1.97 4.20
C LEU A 62 10.09 -2.57 3.58
N LEU A 63 9.52 -3.62 4.17
CA LEU A 63 8.30 -4.27 3.68
C LEU A 63 7.06 -3.94 4.53
N THR A 64 7.24 -3.63 5.82
CA THR A 64 6.10 -3.39 6.72
C THR A 64 5.59 -1.96 6.74
N TYR A 65 6.39 -0.99 6.30
CA TYR A 65 6.01 0.42 6.35
C TYR A 65 4.70 0.78 5.63
N PRO A 66 4.30 0.15 4.50
CA PRO A 66 3.04 0.50 3.82
C PRO A 66 1.80 0.10 4.60
N LEU A 67 1.92 -0.94 5.43
CA LEU A 67 0.82 -1.47 6.23
C LEU A 67 0.48 -0.55 7.40
N VAL A 68 1.43 0.29 7.81
CA VAL A 68 1.27 1.23 8.92
C VAL A 68 0.73 2.55 8.39
N ASN A 69 -0.47 2.91 8.82
CA ASN A 69 -1.08 4.20 8.48
C ASN A 69 -1.42 4.95 9.77
N HIS A 70 -1.13 6.25 9.80
CA HIS A 70 -1.35 7.10 10.98
C HIS A 70 -2.78 7.60 11.11
N THR A 71 -3.42 7.87 9.98
CA THR A 71 -4.72 8.51 9.93
C THR A 71 -5.74 7.56 9.31
N LEU A 72 -6.91 7.44 9.94
CA LEU A 72 -8.01 6.61 9.45
C LEU A 72 -8.40 7.00 8.01
N LEU A 73 -8.46 8.30 7.73
CA LEU A 73 -8.82 8.82 6.41
C LEU A 73 -7.81 8.39 5.33
N SER A 74 -6.51 8.53 5.60
CA SER A 74 -5.44 8.08 4.70
C SER A 74 -5.48 6.58 4.46
N LEU A 75 -5.82 5.79 5.49
CA LEU A 75 -6.02 4.35 5.36
C LEU A 75 -7.22 4.03 4.47
N ILE A 76 -8.40 4.60 4.75
CA ILE A 76 -9.61 4.33 3.97
C ILE A 76 -9.39 4.66 2.49
N PHE A 77 -8.90 5.86 2.17
CA PHE A 77 -8.65 6.24 0.79
C PHE A 77 -7.53 5.41 0.14
N GLY A 78 -6.46 5.11 0.87
CA GLY A 78 -5.38 4.25 0.37
C GLY A 78 -5.87 2.83 0.05
N LEU A 79 -6.72 2.25 0.91
CA LEU A 79 -7.29 0.92 0.71
C LEU A 79 -8.32 0.90 -0.42
N LEU A 80 -9.15 1.93 -0.56
CA LEU A 80 -10.08 2.08 -1.67
C LEU A 80 -9.32 2.17 -3.00
N TRP A 81 -8.24 2.96 -3.03
CA TRP A 81 -7.38 3.09 -4.20
C TRP A 81 -6.67 1.78 -4.53
N LEU A 82 -6.10 1.10 -3.52
CA LEU A 82 -5.49 -0.22 -3.68
C LEU A 82 -6.50 -1.24 -4.19
N TRP A 83 -7.74 -1.22 -3.68
CA TRP A 83 -8.79 -2.13 -4.16
C TRP A 83 -9.14 -1.87 -5.63
N TYR A 84 -9.25 -0.61 -6.04
CA TYR A 84 -9.59 -0.26 -7.43
C TYR A 84 -8.43 -0.54 -8.39
N VAL A 85 -7.28 0.12 -8.19
CA VAL A 85 -6.12 0.04 -9.08
C VAL A 85 -5.40 -1.30 -8.93
N GLY A 86 -5.12 -1.69 -7.68
CA GLY A 86 -4.46 -2.96 -7.37
C GLY A 86 -5.32 -4.16 -7.75
N GLY A 87 -6.63 -4.10 -7.49
CA GLY A 87 -7.56 -5.14 -7.94
C GLY A 87 -7.66 -5.24 -9.47
N SER A 88 -7.63 -4.11 -10.19
CA SER A 88 -7.56 -4.12 -11.66
C SER A 88 -6.27 -4.76 -12.18
N LEU A 89 -5.12 -4.43 -11.58
CA LEU A 89 -3.82 -5.00 -11.95
C LEU A 89 -3.74 -6.50 -11.63
N GLU A 90 -4.22 -6.91 -10.46
CA GLU A 90 -4.18 -8.30 -10.02
C GLU A 90 -5.01 -9.20 -10.93
N ARG A 91 -6.17 -8.73 -11.43
CA ARG A 91 -6.97 -9.47 -12.41
C ARG A 91 -6.26 -9.61 -13.77
N SER A 92 -5.49 -8.61 -14.18
CA SER A 92 -4.82 -8.61 -15.49
C SER A 92 -3.50 -9.38 -15.48
N TRP A 93 -2.71 -9.30 -14.40
CA TRP A 93 -1.38 -9.91 -14.30
C TRP A 93 -1.36 -11.23 -13.51
N GLY A 94 -2.44 -11.53 -12.78
CA GLY A 94 -2.51 -12.62 -11.83
C GLY A 94 -1.89 -12.27 -10.47
N GLY A 95 -2.38 -12.93 -9.41
CA GLY A 95 -2.00 -12.68 -8.02
C GLY A 95 -0.50 -12.80 -7.73
N GLN A 96 0.19 -13.79 -8.34
CA GLN A 96 1.62 -13.99 -8.10
C GLN A 96 2.48 -12.85 -8.65
N THR A 97 2.28 -12.49 -9.93
CA THR A 97 3.00 -11.40 -10.60
C THR A 97 2.72 -10.07 -9.93
N TYR A 98 1.45 -9.80 -9.61
CA TYR A 98 1.05 -8.58 -8.91
C TYR A 98 1.66 -8.49 -7.51
N GLY A 99 1.62 -9.57 -6.73
CA GLY A 99 2.21 -9.60 -5.39
C GLY A 99 3.73 -9.38 -5.40
N PHE A 100 4.43 -9.97 -6.38
CA PHE A 100 5.87 -9.73 -6.57
C PHE A 100 6.16 -8.29 -6.96
N PHE A 101 5.40 -7.74 -7.92
CA PHE A 101 5.52 -6.35 -8.33
C PHE A 101 5.28 -5.39 -7.16
N LEU A 102 4.26 -5.63 -6.36
CA LEU A 102 3.96 -4.82 -5.18
C LEU A 102 5.08 -4.87 -4.14
N GLY A 103 5.62 -6.06 -3.89
CA GLY A 103 6.77 -6.23 -3.01
C GLY A 103 8.00 -5.47 -3.52
N LEU A 104 8.29 -5.55 -4.82
CA LEU A 104 9.36 -4.80 -5.44
C LEU A 104 9.12 -3.28 -5.39
N ALA A 105 7.93 -2.81 -5.71
CA ALA A 105 7.57 -1.39 -5.64
C ALA A 105 7.77 -0.85 -4.21
N THR A 106 7.38 -1.62 -3.21
CA THR A 106 7.58 -1.32 -1.79
C THR A 106 9.06 -1.26 -1.42
N LEU A 107 9.87 -2.23 -1.86
CA LEU A 107 11.30 -2.27 -1.60
C LEU A 107 12.04 -1.12 -2.28
N VAL A 108 11.77 -0.87 -3.56
CA VAL A 108 12.43 0.17 -4.36
C VAL A 108 12.13 1.55 -3.78
N THR A 109 10.87 1.83 -3.44
CA THR A 109 10.49 3.09 -2.78
C THR A 109 11.13 3.22 -1.40
N GLY A 110 11.10 2.16 -0.58
CA GLY A 110 11.77 2.17 0.73
C GLY A 110 13.28 2.43 0.63
N LEU A 111 13.96 1.82 -0.34
CA LEU A 111 15.38 2.05 -0.60
C LEU A 111 15.68 3.42 -1.20
N ALA A 112 14.82 3.93 -2.08
CA ALA A 112 14.96 5.28 -2.61
C ALA A 112 14.90 6.31 -1.47
N PHE A 113 13.94 6.16 -0.55
CA PHE A 113 13.90 6.97 0.66
C PHE A 113 15.13 6.74 1.53
N ALA A 114 15.59 5.48 1.72
CA ALA A 114 16.84 5.13 2.42
C ALA A 114 18.02 6.00 1.94
N LEU A 115 18.20 6.08 0.62
CA LEU A 115 19.25 6.87 -0.02
C LEU A 115 19.05 8.38 0.20
N THR A 116 17.83 8.91 0.05
CA THR A 116 17.57 10.34 0.27
C THR A 116 17.88 10.78 1.70
N SER A 117 17.72 9.91 2.70
CA SER A 117 18.05 10.24 4.08
C SER A 117 19.52 10.52 4.35
N ILE A 118 20.41 10.05 3.48
CA ILE A 118 21.85 10.35 3.56
C ILE A 118 22.07 11.86 3.40
N PHE A 119 21.29 12.51 2.53
CA PHE A 119 21.40 13.93 2.22
C PHE A 119 20.51 14.81 3.10
N PHE A 120 19.27 14.38 3.37
CA PHE A 120 18.26 15.18 4.06
C PHE A 120 18.09 14.85 5.56
N GLY A 121 18.83 13.86 6.07
CA GLY A 121 18.79 13.47 7.48
C GLY A 121 17.70 12.46 7.82
N ARG A 122 17.26 12.45 9.09
CA ARG A 122 16.41 11.38 9.65
C ARG A 122 14.96 11.50 9.18
N ILE A 123 14.62 10.80 8.10
CA ILE A 123 13.25 10.67 7.61
C ILE A 123 12.60 9.45 8.27
N ARG A 124 11.31 9.56 8.61
CA ARG A 124 10.47 8.42 8.99
C ARG A 124 9.45 8.22 7.89
N VAL A 125 9.37 6.99 7.38
CA VAL A 125 8.48 6.67 6.27
C VAL A 125 7.43 5.66 6.73
N SER A 126 6.18 5.96 6.41
CA SER A 126 5.02 5.11 6.70
C SER A 126 3.90 5.41 5.70
N GLY A 127 3.02 4.44 5.50
CA GLY A 127 1.81 4.62 4.73
C GLY A 127 1.84 3.95 3.37
N LEU A 128 0.65 3.52 2.95
CA LEU A 128 0.43 2.76 1.73
C LEU A 128 0.60 3.59 0.46
N TRP A 129 0.55 4.92 0.58
CA TRP A 129 0.56 5.85 -0.54
C TRP A 129 1.82 5.80 -1.40
N LEU A 130 2.98 5.48 -0.81
CA LEU A 130 4.24 5.38 -1.54
C LEU A 130 4.26 4.21 -2.54
N PRO A 131 4.05 2.94 -2.14
CA PRO A 131 3.98 1.87 -3.13
C PRO A 131 2.76 2.02 -4.06
N LEU A 132 1.67 2.66 -3.60
CA LEU A 132 0.53 2.96 -4.45
C LEU A 132 0.90 3.83 -5.65
N THR A 133 1.88 4.74 -5.55
CA THR A 133 2.30 5.55 -6.70
C THR A 133 2.84 4.68 -7.83
N GLY A 134 3.67 3.68 -7.49
CA GLY A 134 4.20 2.71 -8.45
C GLY A 134 3.13 1.81 -9.06
N ILE A 135 2.15 1.39 -8.25
CA ILE A 135 0.99 0.62 -8.74
C ILE A 135 0.15 1.45 -9.70
N THR A 136 -0.15 2.71 -9.37
CA THR A 136 -0.89 3.61 -10.25
C THR A 136 -0.16 3.82 -11.56
N TRP A 137 1.16 3.97 -11.52
CA TRP A 137 1.96 4.12 -12.73
C TRP A 137 1.87 2.89 -13.65
N ALA A 138 2.02 1.69 -13.08
CA ALA A 138 1.85 0.44 -13.81
C ALA A 138 0.44 0.31 -14.40
N TRP A 139 -0.59 0.67 -13.64
CA TRP A 139 -1.97 0.65 -14.09
C TRP A 139 -2.23 1.67 -15.22
N ALA A 140 -1.67 2.87 -15.11
CA ALA A 140 -1.78 3.91 -16.13
C ALA A 140 -1.12 3.51 -17.45
N GLN A 141 -0.02 2.74 -17.42
CA GLN A 141 0.57 2.20 -18.66
C GLN A 141 -0.29 1.13 -19.33
N LEU A 142 -1.03 0.33 -18.56
CA LEU A 142 -1.93 -0.68 -19.12
C LEU A 142 -3.22 -0.07 -19.65
N TYR A 143 -3.66 1.04 -19.06
CA TYR A 143 -4.94 1.67 -19.37
C TYR A 143 -4.80 3.20 -19.50
N PRO A 144 -3.96 3.70 -20.42
CA PRO A 144 -3.63 5.12 -20.51
C PRO A 144 -4.85 6.00 -20.77
N ASP A 145 -5.76 5.52 -21.62
CA ASP A 145 -7.00 6.23 -21.99
C ASP A 145 -8.17 6.00 -21.03
N ARG A 146 -7.99 5.25 -19.93
CA ARG A 146 -9.06 5.15 -18.93
C ARG A 146 -9.21 6.47 -18.22
N GLU A 147 -10.42 7.02 -18.29
CA GLU A 147 -10.81 8.20 -17.53
C GLU A 147 -11.35 7.80 -16.17
N LEU A 148 -10.90 8.52 -15.16
CA LEU A 148 -11.36 8.44 -13.79
C LEU A 148 -11.93 9.78 -13.39
N LEU A 149 -13.14 9.77 -12.86
CA LEU A 149 -13.75 10.97 -12.32
C LEU A 149 -13.06 11.34 -11.00
N PHE A 150 -12.15 12.30 -11.07
CA PHE A 150 -11.57 12.92 -9.89
C PHE A 150 -12.67 13.65 -9.13
N TRP A 151 -12.92 13.20 -7.89
CA TRP A 151 -13.99 13.70 -7.01
C TRP A 151 -15.41 13.55 -7.59
N GLY A 152 -15.60 12.67 -8.57
CA GLY A 152 -16.90 12.50 -9.24
C GLY A 152 -17.26 13.62 -10.22
N LEU A 153 -16.37 14.58 -10.45
CA LEU A 153 -16.67 15.79 -11.24
C LEU A 153 -15.81 15.90 -12.50
N ILE A 154 -14.50 15.69 -12.38
CA ILE A 154 -13.54 15.98 -13.46
C ILE A 154 -12.98 14.66 -13.99
N PRO A 155 -13.27 14.26 -15.25
CA PRO A 155 -12.61 13.11 -15.85
C PRO A 155 -11.13 13.42 -16.06
N ILE A 156 -10.26 12.65 -15.41
CA ILE A 156 -8.80 12.73 -15.58
C ILE A 156 -8.34 11.37 -16.11
N LYS A 157 -7.52 11.39 -17.16
CA LYS A 157 -6.93 10.16 -17.69
C LYS A 157 -5.95 9.55 -16.69
N ALA A 158 -5.82 8.23 -16.71
CA ALA A 158 -4.93 7.48 -15.85
C ALA A 158 -3.46 7.96 -15.92
N GLU A 159 -2.98 8.35 -17.11
CA GLU A 159 -1.64 8.91 -17.32
C GLU A 159 -1.39 10.15 -16.44
N TRP A 160 -2.33 11.10 -16.41
CA TRP A 160 -2.22 12.33 -15.64
C TRP A 160 -2.32 12.07 -14.15
N LEU A 161 -3.15 11.11 -13.74
CA LEU A 161 -3.23 10.70 -12.33
C LEU A 161 -1.90 10.13 -11.83
N ALA A 162 -1.19 9.35 -12.66
CA ALA A 162 0.12 8.83 -12.30
C ALA A 162 1.15 9.95 -12.09
N TRP A 163 1.15 10.97 -12.97
CA TRP A 163 2.00 12.14 -12.82
C TRP A 163 1.66 12.99 -11.59
N ILE A 164 0.37 13.25 -11.34
CA ILE A 164 -0.08 13.98 -10.16
C ILE A 164 0.36 13.25 -8.90
N GLN A 165 0.16 11.93 -8.84
CA GLN A 165 0.52 11.15 -7.66
C GLN A 165 2.05 11.05 -7.46
N ALA A 166 2.84 11.08 -8.53
CA ALA A 166 4.30 11.10 -8.43
C ALA A 166 4.86 12.46 -7.98
N ALA A 167 4.10 13.55 -8.19
CA ALA A 167 4.50 14.90 -7.82
C ALA A 167 4.14 15.29 -6.37
N MET A 168 3.24 14.54 -5.72
CA MET A 168 2.80 14.73 -4.33
C MET A 168 3.70 13.99 -3.34
#